data_AF-A0A445M7X4-F1
#
_entry.id   AF-A0A445M7X4-F1
#
_cell.length_a   1.000
_cell.length_b   1.000
_cell.length_c   1.000
_cell.angle_alpha   90.00
_cell.angle_beta   90.00
_cell.angle_gamma   90.00
#
_symmetry.space_group_name_H-M   'P 1'
#
loop_
_entity.id
_entity.type
_entity.pdbx_description
1 polymer ?
#
loop_
_entity_poly.entity_id
_entity_poly.type
_entity_poly.pdbx_seq_one_letter_code
_entity_poly.pdbx_strand_id
1 'polypeptide(L)'
;MWRGVLKKTKVGRSPDLGSDYFWSCVQLEPSADDYDYGCNCKEGTCLCFFLFSPFFQSQSKCKLALYSPFSSSSLRIFSLEDGSVADKFHKWHNGGGTLHESASIDSTALVEVGAVVHSESIVGPNVRIGSGTIVGPSVTIAHSTNIGYNVALSNCCIGDSCVIHNGVCIGQDGFGFYVDGDGNMIKKPQMLNVIIGNNVEIGANTCIDRGSWRDTVIGDNSKIDNLVQIGHNVVIGKNCLLCGQVGIAGSATIGDYVTMGGRVAIRDHVSIISKVRLAAASCVTKDIKEPGDYGGFPAISIHQWRRQVASRCQALVRRDP
;
A
#
# COMPACT_ATOMS: atom_id res chain seq x y z
N MET A 1 2.61 23.07 -29.84
CA MET A 1 2.22 22.24 -31.00
C MET A 1 3.45 21.44 -31.43
N TRP A 2 3.54 20.16 -31.06
CA TRP A 2 4.61 19.25 -31.51
C TRP A 2 3.93 18.01 -32.11
N ARG A 3 4.06 17.85 -33.44
CA ARG A 3 3.65 16.64 -34.17
C ARG A 3 4.91 15.81 -34.43
N GLY A 4 5.08 14.70 -33.72
CA GLY A 4 6.10 13.70 -34.06
C GLY A 4 5.53 12.70 -35.06
N VAL A 5 6.05 12.71 -36.29
CA VAL A 5 5.72 11.74 -37.33
C VAL A 5 6.68 10.55 -37.21
N LEU A 6 6.15 9.34 -37.01
CA LEU A 6 6.92 8.09 -37.10
C LEU A 6 7.45 7.91 -38.54
N LYS A 7 8.77 7.83 -38.72
CA LYS A 7 9.36 7.36 -39.98
C LYS A 7 10.45 6.30 -39.76
N LYS A 8 10.12 5.11 -40.25
CA LYS A 8 10.94 3.91 -40.57
C LYS A 8 11.64 3.17 -39.41
N THR A 9 11.10 2.00 -39.12
CA THR A 9 11.76 0.87 -38.43
C THR A 9 12.80 0.24 -39.37
N LYS A 10 14.05 0.07 -38.92
CA LYS A 10 15.03 -0.81 -39.59
C LYS A 10 15.21 -2.08 -38.76
N VAL A 11 15.11 -3.23 -39.42
CA VAL A 11 15.34 -4.56 -38.84
C VAL A 11 16.77 -4.99 -39.20
N GLY A 12 17.57 -5.39 -38.22
CA GLY A 12 18.91 -5.92 -38.43
C GLY A 12 19.13 -7.20 -37.62
N ARG A 13 19.78 -8.21 -38.23
CA ARG A 13 20.26 -9.44 -37.58
C ARG A 13 21.73 -9.27 -37.20
N SER A 14 22.13 -9.71 -36.00
CA SER A 14 23.54 -9.93 -35.69
C SER A 14 23.93 -11.39 -36.05
N PRO A 15 25.21 -11.67 -36.41
CA PRO A 15 25.57 -12.99 -36.95
C PRO A 15 25.77 -14.12 -35.93
N ASP A 16 25.85 -13.84 -34.62
CA ASP A 16 26.44 -14.82 -33.68
C ASP A 16 25.53 -15.39 -32.60
N LEU A 17 24.23 -15.08 -32.56
CA LEU A 17 23.31 -15.69 -31.59
C LEU A 17 21.94 -15.87 -32.23
N GLY A 18 21.57 -17.13 -32.51
CA GLY A 18 20.37 -17.55 -33.24
C GLY A 18 19.03 -17.32 -32.52
N SER A 19 18.73 -16.09 -32.10
CA SER A 19 17.42 -15.67 -31.61
C SER A 19 17.11 -14.24 -32.05
N ASP A 20 15.97 -14.02 -32.70
CA ASP A 20 15.55 -12.70 -33.19
C ASP A 20 15.23 -11.74 -32.01
N TYR A 21 15.87 -10.56 -31.97
CA TYR A 21 15.56 -9.50 -31.02
C TYR A 21 14.93 -8.30 -31.73
N PHE A 22 13.90 -7.70 -31.10
CA PHE A 22 13.24 -6.49 -31.58
C PHE A 22 13.71 -5.28 -30.76
N TRP A 23 14.21 -4.24 -31.44
CA TRP A 23 14.52 -2.95 -30.82
C TRP A 23 13.99 -1.80 -31.69
N SER A 24 13.52 -0.72 -31.07
CA SER A 24 13.15 0.54 -31.74
C SER A 24 14.05 1.68 -31.22
N CYS A 25 14.69 2.41 -32.12
CA CYS A 25 15.44 3.62 -31.79
C CYS A 25 14.61 4.85 -32.22
N VAL A 26 14.44 5.83 -31.33
CA VAL A 26 13.81 7.13 -31.64
C VAL A 26 14.89 8.19 -31.50
N GLN A 27 15.29 8.77 -32.63
CA GLN A 27 16.25 9.86 -32.70
C GLN A 27 15.46 11.18 -32.68
N LEU A 28 15.76 12.07 -31.72
CA LEU A 28 15.26 13.44 -31.69
C LEU A 28 16.46 14.37 -31.93
N GLU A 29 16.50 15.02 -33.09
CA GLU A 29 17.47 16.10 -33.35
C GLU A 29 16.78 17.47 -33.23
N PRO A 30 17.47 18.49 -32.67
CA PRO A 30 17.03 19.87 -32.77
C PRO A 30 17.40 20.48 -34.13
N SER A 31 16.61 21.47 -34.55
CA SER A 31 16.68 22.16 -35.83
C SER A 31 17.82 23.19 -35.94
N ALA A 32 18.37 23.28 -37.16
CA ALA A 32 19.00 24.41 -37.84
C ALA A 32 20.54 24.58 -37.79
N ASP A 33 21.08 24.50 -39.02
CA ASP A 33 22.16 25.27 -39.67
C ASP A 33 23.66 25.12 -39.29
N ASP A 34 24.40 24.62 -40.29
CA ASP A 34 25.81 24.83 -40.69
C ASP A 34 26.95 24.93 -39.65
N TYR A 35 27.87 23.95 -39.65
CA TYR A 35 29.22 24.01 -40.25
C TYR A 35 30.07 22.78 -39.85
N ASP A 36 30.95 22.40 -40.77
CA ASP A 36 31.80 21.20 -40.81
C ASP A 36 32.99 21.21 -39.81
N TYR A 37 33.66 20.06 -39.73
CA TYR A 37 34.92 19.68 -39.06
C TYR A 37 34.83 18.74 -37.85
N GLY A 38 35.36 17.55 -38.06
CA GLY A 38 35.34 16.41 -37.17
C GLY A 38 36.13 16.57 -35.87
N CYS A 39 35.76 15.74 -34.90
CA CYS A 39 36.62 15.40 -33.78
C CYS A 39 36.50 13.91 -33.49
N ASN A 40 37.66 13.29 -33.37
CA ASN A 40 37.87 11.87 -33.26
C ASN A 40 38.01 11.49 -31.78
N CYS A 41 37.22 10.50 -31.38
CA CYS A 41 37.44 9.61 -30.24
C CYS A 41 37.29 10.10 -28.79
N LYS A 42 36.59 9.21 -28.07
CA LYS A 42 36.74 8.80 -26.66
C LYS A 42 35.94 9.62 -25.64
N GLU A 43 35.17 8.87 -24.86
CA GLU A 43 34.22 9.27 -23.82
C GLU A 43 32.86 9.75 -24.36
N GLY A 44 31.93 8.81 -24.50
CA GLY A 44 30.55 9.07 -24.89
C GLY A 44 29.59 8.15 -24.16
N THR A 45 28.86 8.70 -23.19
CA THR A 45 27.82 8.05 -22.41
C THR A 45 26.67 7.63 -23.35
N CYS A 46 26.38 6.33 -23.45
CA CYS A 46 25.17 5.81 -24.10
C CYS A 46 24.03 5.77 -23.08
N LEU A 47 22.88 6.38 -23.40
CA LEU A 47 21.64 6.18 -22.66
C LEU A 47 20.99 4.86 -23.15
N CYS A 48 21.27 3.76 -22.47
CA CYS A 48 20.55 2.49 -22.67
C CYS A 48 19.35 2.42 -21.72
N PHE A 49 18.14 2.40 -22.28
CA PHE A 49 16.95 1.95 -21.54
C PHE A 49 17.02 0.42 -21.39
N PHE A 50 17.31 -0.07 -20.19
CA PHE A 50 17.16 -1.49 -19.87
C PHE A 50 15.75 -1.76 -19.34
N LEU A 51 14.97 -2.56 -20.09
CA LEU A 51 13.85 -3.32 -19.55
C LEU A 51 14.43 -4.47 -18.74
N PHE A 52 14.24 -4.44 -17.41
CA PHE A 52 14.75 -5.46 -16.50
C PHE A 52 14.12 -6.85 -16.79
N SER A 53 14.97 -7.85 -17.00
CA SER A 53 14.69 -9.27 -16.72
C SER A 53 15.58 -9.69 -15.55
N PRO A 54 15.10 -10.45 -14.55
CA PRO A 54 15.85 -10.66 -13.32
C PRO A 54 16.73 -11.90 -13.46
N PHE A 55 17.99 -11.77 -13.87
CA PHE A 55 19.03 -12.77 -13.56
C PHE A 55 20.42 -12.13 -13.70
N PHE A 56 21.26 -12.38 -12.70
CA PHE A 56 22.72 -12.14 -12.57
C PHE A 56 23.25 -10.87 -11.88
N GLN A 57 24.07 -11.14 -10.86
CA GLN A 57 25.01 -10.27 -10.13
C GLN A 57 26.14 -9.78 -11.05
N SER A 58 26.52 -8.51 -10.95
CA SER A 58 27.93 -8.07 -11.06
C SER A 58 28.07 -6.61 -10.61
N GLN A 59 29.10 -6.36 -9.81
CA GLN A 59 29.51 -5.02 -9.38
C GLN A 59 30.03 -4.19 -10.56
N SER A 60 29.49 -2.99 -10.74
CA SER A 60 30.13 -1.89 -11.48
C SER A 60 29.62 -0.56 -10.92
N LYS A 61 30.51 0.23 -10.32
CA LYS A 61 30.24 1.59 -9.82
C LYS A 61 30.01 2.53 -11.03
N CYS A 62 28.80 3.06 -11.20
CA CYS A 62 28.53 4.17 -12.12
C CYS A 62 28.59 5.51 -11.37
N LYS A 63 29.48 6.41 -11.78
CA LYS A 63 29.51 7.81 -11.31
C LYS A 63 28.59 8.65 -12.20
N LEU A 64 27.65 9.35 -11.57
CA LEU A 64 26.81 10.35 -12.22
C LEU A 64 27.44 11.73 -12.00
N ALA A 65 27.82 12.43 -13.08
CA ALA A 65 28.27 13.82 -13.01
C ALA A 65 27.17 14.72 -13.58
N LEU A 66 26.65 15.64 -12.76
CA LEU A 66 25.74 16.69 -13.19
C LEU A 66 26.55 17.99 -13.37
N TYR A 67 26.48 18.57 -14.56
CA TYR A 67 27.05 19.87 -14.87
C TYR A 67 25.93 20.91 -14.88
N SER A 68 26.04 21.99 -14.08
CA SER A 68 25.22 23.19 -14.25
C SER A 68 26.11 24.31 -14.81
N PRO A 69 25.70 25.04 -15.86
CA PRO A 69 26.54 26.06 -16.46
C PRO A 69 26.12 27.44 -15.95
N PHE A 70 26.39 27.79 -14.69
CA PHE A 70 26.37 29.21 -14.28
C PHE A 70 27.26 29.47 -13.05
N SER A 71 28.16 30.44 -13.21
CA SER A 71 29.00 31.11 -12.20
C SER A 71 30.32 30.44 -11.80
N SER A 72 31.42 31.12 -12.17
CA SER A 72 32.79 30.89 -11.71
C SER A 72 33.01 31.56 -10.35
N SER A 73 33.23 30.78 -9.29
CA SER A 73 34.12 31.14 -8.17
C SER A 73 34.19 30.05 -7.11
N SER A 74 35.42 29.69 -6.74
CA SER A 74 35.82 28.77 -5.66
C SER A 74 35.45 27.28 -5.82
N LEU A 75 36.38 26.52 -6.41
CA LEU A 75 36.48 25.07 -6.21
C LEU A 75 36.75 24.79 -4.74
N ARG A 76 35.70 24.51 -3.95
CA ARG A 76 35.85 23.70 -2.74
C ARG A 76 35.82 22.25 -3.19
N ILE A 77 36.97 21.59 -3.14
CA ILE A 77 37.02 20.13 -3.14
C ILE A 77 36.37 19.69 -1.83
N PHE A 78 35.05 19.50 -1.84
CA PHE A 78 34.44 18.58 -0.90
C PHE A 78 34.95 17.21 -1.33
N SER A 79 35.86 16.65 -0.55
CA SER A 79 36.05 15.21 -0.56
C SER A 79 34.69 14.64 -0.20
N LEU A 80 33.96 14.16 -1.21
CA LEU A 80 33.00 13.11 -1.01
C LEU A 80 33.84 11.96 -0.45
N GLU A 81 33.95 11.91 0.88
CA GLU A 81 34.05 10.61 1.52
C GLU A 81 33.00 9.76 0.84
N ASP A 82 33.41 8.60 0.35
CA ASP A 82 32.55 7.56 -0.18
C ASP A 82 31.57 7.15 0.95
N GLY A 83 30.59 8.00 1.22
CA GLY A 83 29.40 7.70 1.96
C GLY A 83 28.52 6.92 1.01
N SER A 84 28.98 5.72 0.63
CA SER A 84 28.02 4.67 0.37
C SER A 84 27.09 4.68 1.57
N VAL A 85 25.83 5.03 1.37
CA VAL A 85 24.75 4.54 2.22
C VAL A 85 24.76 3.03 2.00
N ALA A 86 25.81 2.37 2.49
CA ALA A 86 25.82 0.95 2.70
C ALA A 86 24.75 0.80 3.77
N ASP A 87 23.56 0.48 3.28
CA ASP A 87 22.39 0.09 4.03
C ASP A 87 22.83 -0.52 5.36
N LYS A 88 22.61 0.22 6.44
CA LYS A 88 23.07 -0.07 7.81
C LYS A 88 22.23 -1.19 8.41
N PHE A 89 22.19 -2.29 7.67
CA PHE A 89 21.39 -3.46 7.96
C PHE A 89 22.30 -4.59 8.39
N HIS A 90 21.89 -5.26 9.47
CA HIS A 90 22.61 -6.38 10.04
C HIS A 90 21.65 -7.56 10.21
N LYS A 91 22.21 -8.75 10.47
CA LYS A 91 21.43 -9.94 10.72
C LYS A 91 21.01 -10.00 12.19
N TRP A 92 19.73 -10.25 12.45
CA TRP A 92 19.21 -10.44 13.79
C TRP A 92 19.63 -11.81 14.33
N HIS A 93 20.10 -11.85 15.58
CA HIS A 93 20.62 -13.07 16.17
C HIS A 93 19.53 -14.13 16.39
N ASN A 94 18.30 -13.73 16.72
CA ASN A 94 17.18 -14.62 17.02
C ASN A 94 16.25 -14.77 15.81
N GLY A 95 16.53 -15.73 14.93
CA GLY A 95 15.71 -16.03 13.74
C GLY A 95 16.34 -15.64 12.40
N GLY A 96 17.35 -14.77 12.40
CA GLY A 96 18.18 -14.50 11.22
C GLY A 96 17.60 -13.52 10.20
N GLY A 97 16.55 -12.76 10.55
CA GLY A 97 16.05 -11.64 9.73
C GLY A 97 17.02 -10.46 9.63
N THR A 98 16.63 -9.44 8.88
CA THR A 98 17.46 -8.26 8.57
C THR A 98 16.92 -7.03 9.29
N LEU A 99 17.74 -6.34 10.07
CA LEU A 99 17.33 -5.14 10.83
C LEU A 99 18.21 -3.95 10.50
N HIS A 100 17.63 -2.76 10.50
CA HIS A 100 18.36 -1.51 10.46
C HIS A 100 19.00 -1.19 11.83
N GLU A 101 20.18 -0.58 11.84
CA GLU A 101 20.94 -0.26 13.07
C GLU A 101 20.17 0.63 14.07
N SER A 102 19.26 1.46 13.57
CA SER A 102 18.46 2.39 14.38
C SER A 102 17.13 1.79 14.84
N ALA A 103 16.83 0.55 14.46
CA ALA A 103 15.66 -0.16 14.98
C ALA A 103 15.92 -0.57 16.44
N SER A 104 14.92 -0.37 17.30
CA SER A 104 14.95 -0.82 18.69
C SER A 104 14.17 -2.12 18.80
N ILE A 105 14.88 -3.24 18.92
CA ILE A 105 14.29 -4.57 18.98
C ILE A 105 14.66 -5.20 20.31
N ASP A 106 13.67 -5.66 21.07
CA ASP A 106 13.92 -6.40 22.30
C ASP A 106 14.63 -7.73 22.00
N SER A 107 15.61 -8.10 22.82
CA SER A 107 16.44 -9.30 22.64
C SER A 107 15.65 -10.63 22.58
N THR A 108 14.43 -10.65 23.13
CA THR A 108 13.54 -11.82 23.12
C THR A 108 12.72 -11.94 21.84
N ALA A 109 12.66 -10.88 21.02
CA ALA A 109 11.91 -10.89 19.77
C ALA A 109 12.53 -11.87 18.76
N LEU A 110 11.68 -12.65 18.11
CA LEU A 110 12.03 -13.56 17.04
C LEU A 110 11.74 -12.88 15.70
N VAL A 111 12.78 -12.69 14.88
CA VAL A 111 12.66 -12.13 13.53
C VAL A 111 13.19 -13.16 12.55
N GLU A 112 12.29 -13.84 11.85
CA GLU A 112 12.63 -14.94 10.96
C GLU A 112 13.40 -14.48 9.70
N VAL A 113 14.05 -15.45 9.05
CA VAL A 113 14.79 -15.24 7.82
C VAL A 113 13.95 -14.56 6.75
N GLY A 114 14.52 -13.57 6.07
CA GLY A 114 13.85 -12.82 5.01
C GLY A 114 12.85 -11.76 5.50
N ALA A 115 12.53 -11.71 6.81
CA ALA A 115 11.85 -10.54 7.37
C ALA A 115 12.82 -9.35 7.46
N VAL A 116 12.30 -8.14 7.25
CA VAL A 116 13.08 -6.90 7.27
C VAL A 116 12.44 -5.90 8.24
N VAL A 117 13.26 -5.35 9.14
CA VAL A 117 12.87 -4.33 10.12
C VAL A 117 13.61 -3.03 9.83
N HIS A 118 12.87 -1.99 9.43
CA HIS A 118 13.44 -0.71 9.00
C HIS A 118 13.76 0.23 10.18
N SER A 119 14.40 1.34 9.84
CA SER A 119 14.89 2.38 10.76
C SER A 119 13.83 2.88 11.73
N GLU A 120 14.24 3.16 12.96
CA GLU A 120 13.41 3.78 14.02
C GLU A 120 12.17 2.98 14.42
N SER A 121 12.00 1.77 13.90
CA SER A 121 10.93 0.87 14.35
C SER A 121 11.22 0.37 15.76
N ILE A 122 10.14 0.07 16.49
CA ILE A 122 10.20 -0.43 17.86
C ILE A 122 9.50 -1.79 17.89
N VAL A 123 10.22 -2.83 18.29
CA VAL A 123 9.73 -4.19 18.40
C VAL A 123 9.86 -4.65 19.85
N GLY A 124 8.71 -4.85 20.49
CA GLY A 124 8.63 -5.19 21.91
C GLY A 124 9.03 -6.62 22.26
N PRO A 125 9.05 -6.95 23.57
CA PRO A 125 9.41 -8.27 24.05
C PRO A 125 8.48 -9.36 23.54
N ASN A 126 9.05 -10.55 23.29
CA ASN A 126 8.35 -11.76 22.84
C ASN A 126 7.55 -11.60 21.55
N VAL A 127 7.80 -10.55 20.76
CA VAL A 127 7.22 -10.41 19.42
C VAL A 127 7.79 -11.46 18.48
N ARG A 128 6.96 -11.98 17.59
CA ARG A 128 7.38 -12.91 16.53
C ARG A 128 7.04 -12.32 15.18
N ILE A 129 8.02 -12.21 14.30
CA ILE A 129 7.88 -11.69 12.95
C ILE A 129 8.21 -12.80 11.96
N GLY A 130 7.20 -13.24 11.22
CA GLY A 130 7.32 -14.29 10.22
C GLY A 130 8.14 -13.89 9.00
N SER A 131 8.70 -14.89 8.34
CA SER A 131 9.49 -14.77 7.12
C SER A 131 8.83 -13.91 6.03
N GLY A 132 9.63 -13.08 5.36
CA GLY A 132 9.18 -12.20 4.27
C GLY A 132 8.37 -10.98 4.70
N THR A 133 8.09 -10.80 5.99
CA THR A 133 7.41 -9.62 6.52
C THR A 133 8.30 -8.39 6.49
N ILE A 134 7.74 -7.26 6.09
CA ILE A 134 8.40 -5.95 6.08
C ILE A 134 7.78 -5.07 7.16
N VAL A 135 8.59 -4.68 8.13
CA VAL A 135 8.27 -3.67 9.14
C VAL A 135 8.89 -2.36 8.72
N GLY A 136 8.07 -1.44 8.20
CA GLY A 136 8.50 -0.14 7.70
C GLY A 136 9.04 0.80 8.77
N PRO A 137 9.58 1.96 8.36
CA PRO A 137 10.18 2.93 9.28
C PRO A 137 9.19 3.40 10.35
N SER A 138 9.70 3.57 11.58
CA SER A 138 8.96 4.11 12.72
C SER A 138 7.68 3.33 13.09
N VAL A 139 7.51 2.10 12.60
CA VAL A 139 6.42 1.19 13.02
C VAL A 139 6.70 0.70 14.43
N THR A 140 5.67 0.70 15.27
CA THR A 140 5.75 0.16 16.64
C THR A 140 4.93 -1.11 16.75
N ILE A 141 5.55 -2.18 17.26
CA ILE A 141 4.90 -3.46 17.56
C ILE A 141 5.11 -3.75 19.04
N ALA A 142 4.02 -3.75 19.81
CA ALA A 142 4.08 -3.95 21.25
C ALA A 142 4.15 -5.45 21.61
N HIS A 143 4.11 -5.76 22.92
CA HIS A 143 4.64 -7.01 23.43
C HIS A 143 3.81 -8.24 23.03
N SER A 144 4.46 -9.40 22.92
CA SER A 144 3.82 -10.71 22.68
C SER A 144 2.93 -10.77 21.43
N THR A 145 3.12 -9.86 20.48
CA THR A 145 2.37 -9.83 19.22
C THR A 145 3.01 -10.76 18.20
N ASN A 146 2.17 -11.55 17.52
CA ASN A 146 2.58 -12.47 16.46
C ASN A 146 2.21 -11.90 15.10
N ILE A 147 3.21 -11.71 14.24
CA ILE A 147 3.06 -11.29 12.85
C ILE A 147 3.40 -12.47 11.94
N GLY A 148 2.47 -12.81 11.05
CA GLY A 148 2.61 -13.89 10.09
C GLY A 148 3.61 -13.61 8.98
N TYR A 149 3.52 -14.39 7.90
CA TYR A 149 4.40 -14.33 6.75
C TYR A 149 3.95 -13.27 5.74
N ASN A 150 4.92 -12.65 5.07
CA ASN A 150 4.69 -11.70 3.98
C ASN A 150 3.72 -10.56 4.35
N VAL A 151 3.75 -10.11 5.60
CA VAL A 151 2.96 -8.96 6.07
C VAL A 151 3.71 -7.66 5.70
N ALA A 152 2.98 -6.63 5.30
CA ALA A 152 3.54 -5.31 5.04
C ALA A 152 2.99 -4.29 6.05
N LEU A 153 3.86 -3.79 6.92
CA LEU A 153 3.52 -2.78 7.93
C LEU A 153 4.18 -1.46 7.59
N SER A 154 3.39 -0.39 7.52
CA SER A 154 3.86 0.98 7.41
C SER A 154 2.99 1.90 8.26
N ASN A 155 3.54 3.01 8.77
CA ASN A 155 2.76 4.08 9.42
C ASN A 155 1.73 3.57 10.44
N CYS A 156 2.13 2.64 11.31
CA CYS A 156 1.23 2.02 12.26
C CYS A 156 1.86 1.72 13.61
N CYS A 157 0.98 1.67 14.62
CA CYS A 157 1.28 1.21 15.97
C CYS A 157 0.36 0.03 16.27
N ILE A 158 0.95 -1.11 16.63
CA ILE A 158 0.25 -2.35 16.97
C ILE A 158 0.41 -2.60 18.46
N GLY A 159 -0.72 -2.76 19.15
CA GLY A 159 -0.77 -3.05 20.57
C GLY A 159 -0.32 -4.47 20.92
N ASP A 160 -0.58 -4.80 22.18
CA ASP A 160 -0.08 -6.00 22.83
C ASP A 160 -0.87 -7.25 22.45
N SER A 161 -0.19 -8.40 22.42
CA SER A 161 -0.81 -9.73 22.26
C SER A 161 -1.72 -9.85 21.04
N CYS A 162 -1.36 -9.15 19.95
CA CYS A 162 -2.10 -9.20 18.70
C CYS A 162 -1.67 -10.39 17.85
N VAL A 163 -2.54 -10.80 16.92
CA VAL A 163 -2.27 -11.83 15.92
C VAL A 163 -2.57 -11.27 14.54
N ILE A 164 -1.53 -11.11 13.72
CA ILE A 164 -1.63 -10.61 12.35
C ILE A 164 -1.31 -11.76 11.41
N HIS A 165 -2.30 -12.24 10.67
CA HIS A 165 -2.16 -13.37 9.75
C HIS A 165 -1.42 -12.97 8.46
N ASN A 166 -1.13 -13.97 7.64
CA ASN A 166 -0.26 -13.83 6.47
C ASN A 166 -0.81 -12.84 5.42
N GLY A 167 0.08 -12.13 4.75
CA GLY A 167 -0.27 -11.24 3.63
C GLY A 167 -1.07 -9.99 4.01
N VAL A 168 -1.23 -9.70 5.31
CA VAL A 168 -1.90 -8.47 5.78
C VAL A 168 -1.08 -7.24 5.39
N CYS A 169 -1.78 -6.19 4.97
CA CYS A 169 -1.20 -4.90 4.63
C CYS A 169 -1.78 -3.81 5.55
N ILE A 170 -0.94 -3.13 6.33
CA ILE A 170 -1.37 -2.10 7.29
C ILE A 170 -0.64 -0.79 7.01
N GLY A 171 -1.42 0.28 6.96
CA GLY A 171 -0.98 1.67 6.88
C GLY A 171 -0.46 2.09 5.52
N GLN A 172 -1.00 1.50 4.45
CA GLN A 172 -0.89 2.03 3.10
C GLN A 172 -1.81 3.25 2.91
N ASP A 173 -1.54 4.04 1.88
CA ASP A 173 -2.40 5.18 1.54
C ASP A 173 -3.81 4.70 1.16
N GLY A 174 -4.83 5.29 1.77
CA GLY A 174 -6.21 5.07 1.36
C GLY A 174 -6.57 5.77 0.04
N PHE A 175 -7.77 5.44 -0.45
CA PHE A 175 -8.30 5.97 -1.71
C PHE A 175 -8.77 7.43 -1.58
N GLY A 176 -7.83 8.39 -1.61
CA GLY A 176 -8.10 9.82 -1.54
C GLY A 176 -7.64 10.58 -2.77
N PHE A 177 -8.58 11.06 -3.59
CA PHE A 177 -8.31 11.88 -4.78
C PHE A 177 -9.28 13.07 -4.84
N TYR A 178 -8.84 14.18 -5.43
CA TYR A 178 -9.71 15.29 -5.79
C TYR A 178 -9.47 15.69 -7.25
N VAL A 179 -10.48 16.33 -7.86
CA VAL A 179 -10.40 16.84 -9.23
C VAL A 179 -9.99 18.31 -9.16
N ASP A 180 -8.91 18.70 -9.84
CA ASP A 180 -8.50 20.10 -9.94
C ASP A 180 -9.38 20.89 -10.94
N GLY A 181 -9.06 22.18 -11.13
CA GLY A 181 -9.81 23.05 -12.06
C GLY A 181 -9.73 22.62 -13.53
N ASP A 182 -8.72 21.83 -13.89
CA ASP A 182 -8.47 21.34 -15.25
C ASP A 182 -9.01 19.91 -15.47
N GLY A 183 -9.58 19.29 -14.45
CA GLY A 183 -10.13 17.93 -14.52
C GLY A 183 -9.15 16.82 -14.17
N ASN A 184 -7.93 17.14 -13.71
CA ASN A 184 -6.94 16.13 -13.34
C ASN A 184 -7.25 15.51 -11.98
N MET A 185 -7.01 14.20 -11.86
CA MET A 185 -7.12 13.46 -10.60
C MET A 185 -5.85 13.64 -9.77
N ILE A 186 -5.92 14.43 -8.71
CA ILE A 186 -4.78 14.71 -7.83
C ILE A 186 -4.91 13.89 -6.54
N LYS A 187 -3.83 13.18 -6.18
CA LYS A 187 -3.76 12.38 -4.96
C LYS A 187 -3.79 13.28 -3.73
N LYS A 188 -4.68 12.97 -2.79
CA LYS A 188 -4.72 13.60 -1.46
C LYS A 188 -3.71 12.92 -0.54
N PRO A 189 -2.75 13.66 0.04
CA PRO A 189 -1.79 13.09 0.98
C PRO A 189 -2.47 12.42 2.19
N GLN A 190 -2.03 11.22 2.53
CA GLN A 190 -2.43 10.50 3.75
C GLN A 190 -1.23 10.48 4.70
N MET A 191 -1.23 11.35 5.70
CA MET A 191 -0.02 11.65 6.50
C MET A 191 -0.04 11.04 7.91
N LEU A 192 -1.17 10.47 8.34
CA LEU A 192 -1.36 9.97 9.70
C LEU A 192 -1.16 8.46 9.77
N ASN A 193 -1.65 7.79 10.80
CA ASN A 193 -1.29 6.41 11.08
C ASN A 193 -2.49 5.48 11.15
N VAL A 194 -2.19 4.19 11.34
CA VAL A 194 -3.12 3.18 11.84
C VAL A 194 -2.75 2.86 13.29
N ILE A 195 -3.74 2.91 14.19
CA ILE A 195 -3.58 2.55 15.60
C ILE A 195 -4.40 1.29 15.87
N ILE A 196 -3.71 0.20 16.17
CA ILE A 196 -4.31 -1.09 16.53
C ILE A 196 -4.16 -1.27 18.04
N GLY A 197 -5.28 -1.49 18.74
CA GLY A 197 -5.32 -1.76 20.17
C GLY A 197 -4.78 -3.13 20.56
N ASN A 198 -5.08 -3.57 21.78
CA ASN A 198 -4.56 -4.81 22.35
C ASN A 198 -5.45 -6.02 22.01
N ASN A 199 -4.87 -7.22 21.97
CA ASN A 199 -5.56 -8.49 21.71
C ASN A 199 -6.36 -8.51 20.39
N VAL A 200 -5.95 -7.73 19.40
CA VAL A 200 -6.61 -7.67 18.09
C VAL A 200 -6.13 -8.83 17.23
N GLU A 201 -7.05 -9.46 16.51
CA GLU A 201 -6.71 -10.49 15.51
C GLU A 201 -7.14 -10.02 14.12
N ILE A 202 -6.21 -10.10 13.15
CA ILE A 202 -6.41 -9.64 11.78
C ILE A 202 -6.09 -10.78 10.82
N GLY A 203 -7.12 -11.27 10.14
CA GLY A 203 -7.08 -12.39 9.21
C GLY A 203 -6.30 -12.09 7.93
N ALA A 204 -5.97 -13.16 7.20
CA ALA A 204 -5.06 -13.12 6.06
C ALA A 204 -5.55 -12.20 4.94
N ASN A 205 -4.60 -11.52 4.30
CA ASN A 205 -4.83 -10.61 3.17
C ASN A 205 -5.85 -9.48 3.46
N THR A 206 -6.03 -9.12 4.73
CA THR A 206 -6.79 -7.93 5.12
C THR A 206 -5.94 -6.67 4.91
N CYS A 207 -6.59 -5.60 4.45
CA CYS A 207 -5.96 -4.31 4.18
C CYS A 207 -6.56 -3.23 5.09
N ILE A 208 -5.69 -2.44 5.72
CA ILE A 208 -6.08 -1.35 6.62
C ILE A 208 -5.34 -0.07 6.20
N ASP A 209 -6.08 0.89 5.68
CA ASP A 209 -5.51 2.13 5.17
C ASP A 209 -5.20 3.12 6.30
N ARG A 210 -4.10 3.86 6.18
CA ARG A 210 -3.73 4.93 7.13
C ARG A 210 -4.68 6.12 7.05
N GLY A 211 -4.70 6.91 8.11
CA GLY A 211 -5.46 8.15 8.15
C GLY A 211 -4.90 9.30 7.31
N SER A 212 -5.77 10.18 6.81
CA SER A 212 -5.42 11.54 6.34
C SER A 212 -5.60 12.64 7.39
N TRP A 213 -6.80 12.79 7.96
CA TRP A 213 -7.12 13.88 8.90
C TRP A 213 -7.26 13.43 10.36
N ARG A 214 -7.58 12.15 10.57
CA ARG A 214 -7.44 11.43 11.85
C ARG A 214 -6.89 10.04 11.60
N ASP A 215 -6.32 9.41 12.61
CA ASP A 215 -5.87 8.02 12.47
C ASP A 215 -7.02 7.07 12.14
N THR A 216 -6.66 5.98 11.45
CA THR A 216 -7.51 4.79 11.40
C THR A 216 -7.30 4.02 12.71
N VAL A 217 -8.37 3.64 13.40
CA VAL A 217 -8.29 3.07 14.75
C VAL A 217 -9.06 1.76 14.82
N ILE A 218 -8.44 0.75 15.42
CA ILE A 218 -9.07 -0.54 15.73
C ILE A 218 -8.97 -0.79 17.24
N GLY A 219 -10.12 -0.82 17.91
CA GLY A 219 -10.21 -0.98 19.35
C GLY A 219 -9.89 -2.40 19.83
N ASP A 220 -9.52 -2.47 21.11
CA ASP A 220 -9.08 -3.70 21.79
C ASP A 220 -10.03 -4.89 21.59
N ASN A 221 -9.44 -6.08 21.56
CA ASN A 221 -10.10 -7.38 21.50
C ASN A 221 -10.96 -7.62 20.23
N SER A 222 -10.90 -6.73 19.24
CA SER A 222 -11.62 -6.91 17.98
C SER A 222 -11.00 -8.02 17.12
N LYS A 223 -11.85 -8.76 16.40
CA LYS A 223 -11.48 -9.88 15.53
C LYS A 223 -11.93 -9.59 14.12
N ILE A 224 -10.99 -9.58 13.21
CA ILE A 224 -11.18 -9.23 11.80
C ILE A 224 -10.74 -10.45 11.01
N ASP A 225 -11.66 -10.99 10.22
CA ASP A 225 -11.42 -12.18 9.40
C ASP A 225 -10.62 -11.82 8.13
N ASN A 226 -10.48 -12.80 7.24
CA ASN A 226 -9.70 -12.72 6.02
C ASN A 226 -10.35 -11.80 4.97
N LEU A 227 -9.51 -11.18 4.13
CA LEU A 227 -9.93 -10.37 2.98
C LEU A 227 -10.85 -9.20 3.35
N VAL A 228 -10.69 -8.62 4.54
CA VAL A 228 -11.44 -7.43 4.95
C VAL A 228 -10.74 -6.18 4.41
N GLN A 229 -11.51 -5.19 3.97
CA GLN A 229 -10.99 -3.86 3.61
C GLN A 229 -11.45 -2.82 4.63
N ILE A 230 -10.50 -2.11 5.23
CA ILE A 230 -10.75 -0.99 6.14
C ILE A 230 -10.17 0.28 5.52
N GLY A 231 -11.05 1.19 5.10
CA GLY A 231 -10.67 2.46 4.49
C GLY A 231 -10.00 3.45 5.45
N HIS A 232 -9.45 4.52 4.88
CA HIS A 232 -8.77 5.57 5.63
C HIS A 232 -9.71 6.26 6.63
N ASN A 233 -9.16 6.64 7.78
CA ASN A 233 -9.92 7.27 8.86
C ASN A 233 -11.09 6.40 9.34
N VAL A 234 -11.05 5.07 9.30
CA VAL A 234 -12.13 4.30 9.97
C VAL A 234 -11.86 4.29 11.49
N VAL A 235 -12.90 4.40 12.32
CA VAL A 235 -12.81 4.01 13.75
C VAL A 235 -13.65 2.77 13.95
N ILE A 236 -13.04 1.72 14.51
CA ILE A 236 -13.74 0.55 15.02
C ILE A 236 -13.55 0.51 16.54
N GLY A 237 -14.65 0.38 17.28
CA GLY A 237 -14.67 0.22 18.72
C GLY A 237 -14.06 -1.09 19.20
N LYS A 238 -14.30 -1.41 20.47
CA LYS A 238 -13.77 -2.61 21.13
C LYS A 238 -14.68 -3.81 20.92
N ASN A 239 -14.09 -5.01 20.99
CA ASN A 239 -14.82 -6.29 20.94
C ASN A 239 -15.71 -6.45 19.68
N CYS A 240 -15.27 -5.90 18.55
CA CYS A 240 -15.99 -6.04 17.29
C CYS A 240 -15.61 -7.34 16.57
N LEU A 241 -16.56 -7.93 15.84
CA LEU A 241 -16.35 -9.14 15.04
C LEU A 241 -16.69 -8.85 13.58
N LEU A 242 -15.70 -8.86 12.71
CA LEU A 242 -15.85 -8.61 11.27
C LEU A 242 -15.55 -9.89 10.51
N CYS A 243 -16.57 -10.53 9.94
CA CYS A 243 -16.41 -11.73 9.14
C CYS A 243 -15.76 -11.44 7.78
N GLY A 244 -15.40 -12.51 7.06
CA GLY A 244 -14.63 -12.39 5.83
C GLY A 244 -15.29 -11.52 4.75
N GLN A 245 -14.45 -10.82 4.00
CA GLN A 245 -14.86 -9.94 2.89
C GLN A 245 -15.74 -8.75 3.30
N VAL A 246 -15.79 -8.39 4.59
CA VAL A 246 -16.37 -7.11 5.01
C VAL A 246 -15.59 -5.95 4.37
N GLY A 247 -16.30 -4.94 3.87
CA GLY A 247 -15.71 -3.74 3.32
C GLY A 247 -16.24 -2.50 4.02
N ILE A 248 -15.34 -1.68 4.57
CA ILE A 248 -15.68 -0.44 5.28
C ILE A 248 -15.05 0.73 4.53
N ALA A 249 -15.88 1.58 3.94
CA ALA A 249 -15.41 2.78 3.27
C ALA A 249 -14.93 3.85 4.28
N GLY A 250 -14.16 4.82 3.76
CA GLY A 250 -13.42 5.77 4.57
C GLY A 250 -14.28 6.59 5.53
N SER A 251 -13.68 7.02 6.64
CA SER A 251 -14.30 7.90 7.64
C SER A 251 -15.55 7.36 8.36
N ALA A 252 -15.88 6.08 8.21
CA ALA A 252 -16.93 5.44 9.00
C ALA A 252 -16.52 5.30 10.48
N THR A 253 -17.52 5.31 11.37
CA THR A 253 -17.36 5.11 12.82
C THR A 253 -18.23 3.95 13.28
N ILE A 254 -17.61 2.94 13.88
CA ILE A 254 -18.27 1.73 14.37
C ILE A 254 -18.09 1.68 15.89
N GLY A 255 -19.20 1.58 16.62
CA GLY A 255 -19.21 1.44 18.07
C GLY A 255 -18.68 0.09 18.57
N ASP A 256 -18.78 -0.13 19.87
CA ASP A 256 -18.30 -1.35 20.53
C ASP A 256 -19.27 -2.53 20.33
N TYR A 257 -18.75 -3.75 20.40
CA TYR A 257 -19.56 -4.99 20.32
C TYR A 257 -20.38 -5.09 19.02
N VAL A 258 -19.89 -4.51 17.93
CA VAL A 258 -20.54 -4.62 16.61
C VAL A 258 -20.11 -5.92 15.96
N THR A 259 -21.07 -6.66 15.42
CA THR A 259 -20.80 -7.88 14.62
C THR A 259 -21.24 -7.63 13.18
N MET A 260 -20.34 -7.89 12.24
CA MET A 260 -20.61 -7.79 10.80
C MET A 260 -20.48 -9.17 10.17
N GLY A 261 -21.59 -9.70 9.66
CA GLY A 261 -21.59 -10.94 8.87
C GLY A 261 -20.77 -10.80 7.60
N GLY A 262 -20.44 -11.94 6.98
CA GLY A 262 -19.57 -11.96 5.80
C GLY A 262 -20.10 -11.09 4.67
N ARG A 263 -19.20 -10.39 3.96
CA ARG A 263 -19.53 -9.47 2.85
C ARG A 263 -20.44 -8.30 3.20
N VAL A 264 -20.51 -7.90 4.48
CA VAL A 264 -21.16 -6.62 4.80
C VAL A 264 -20.36 -5.46 4.21
N ALA A 265 -21.07 -4.48 3.64
CA ALA A 265 -20.50 -3.26 3.10
C ALA A 265 -20.98 -2.04 3.90
N ILE A 266 -20.07 -1.15 4.27
CA ILE A 266 -20.36 0.09 4.99
C ILE A 266 -19.99 1.29 4.12
N ARG A 267 -20.94 2.20 3.90
CA ARG A 267 -20.71 3.46 3.21
C ARG A 267 -19.80 4.39 4.01
N ASP A 268 -19.08 5.25 3.31
CA ASP A 268 -18.24 6.30 3.88
C ASP A 268 -19.06 7.25 4.77
N HIS A 269 -18.38 7.82 5.76
CA HIS A 269 -18.94 8.82 6.68
C HIS A 269 -20.20 8.39 7.46
N VAL A 270 -20.47 7.09 7.58
CA VAL A 270 -21.58 6.55 8.36
C VAL A 270 -21.15 6.26 9.80
N SER A 271 -22.07 6.49 10.75
CA SER A 271 -21.91 6.10 12.15
C SER A 271 -22.83 4.93 12.53
N ILE A 272 -22.26 3.89 13.15
CA ILE A 272 -22.98 2.73 13.66
C ILE A 272 -22.78 2.66 15.18
N ILE A 273 -23.86 2.69 15.94
CA ILE A 273 -23.81 2.60 17.41
C ILE A 273 -23.37 1.21 17.88
N SER A 274 -22.96 1.12 19.15
CA SER A 274 -22.55 -0.13 19.79
C SER A 274 -23.68 -1.18 19.81
N LYS A 275 -23.30 -2.46 19.91
CA LYS A 275 -24.22 -3.62 20.02
C LYS A 275 -25.15 -3.81 18.80
N VAL A 276 -24.68 -3.44 17.62
CA VAL A 276 -25.34 -3.70 16.34
C VAL A 276 -24.83 -5.01 15.75
N ARG A 277 -25.73 -5.83 15.22
CA ARG A 277 -25.38 -7.03 14.45
C ARG A 277 -25.92 -6.89 13.03
N LEU A 278 -25.03 -6.94 12.05
CA LEU A 278 -25.35 -6.84 10.64
C LEU A 278 -25.33 -8.26 10.03
N ALA A 279 -26.46 -8.70 9.48
CA ALA A 279 -26.54 -9.95 8.75
C ALA A 279 -25.61 -9.92 7.52
N ALA A 280 -25.12 -11.09 7.11
CA ALA A 280 -24.24 -11.23 5.95
C ALA A 280 -24.80 -10.54 4.69
N ALA A 281 -23.91 -10.01 3.86
CA ALA A 281 -24.21 -9.28 2.62
C ALA A 281 -25.09 -8.02 2.78
N SER A 282 -25.27 -7.51 4.00
CA SER A 282 -25.99 -6.24 4.21
C SER A 282 -25.14 -5.04 3.78
N CYS A 283 -25.79 -3.99 3.28
CA CYS A 283 -25.14 -2.74 2.91
C CYS A 283 -25.69 -1.59 3.76
N VAL A 284 -24.85 -0.99 4.60
CA VAL A 284 -25.23 0.13 5.46
C VAL A 284 -24.96 1.44 4.73
N THR A 285 -26.04 2.16 4.41
CA THR A 285 -26.00 3.40 3.64
C THR A 285 -26.35 4.65 4.45
N LYS A 286 -26.73 4.50 5.73
CA LYS A 286 -27.10 5.58 6.65
C LYS A 286 -26.72 5.20 8.07
N ASP A 287 -26.66 6.19 8.95
CA ASP A 287 -26.37 5.97 10.36
C ASP A 287 -27.34 5.00 11.02
N ILE A 288 -26.80 4.12 11.86
CA ILE A 288 -27.56 3.21 12.71
C ILE A 288 -27.48 3.75 14.13
N LYS A 289 -28.61 4.29 14.61
CA LYS A 289 -28.70 4.99 15.90
C LYS A 289 -29.23 4.12 17.04
N GLU A 290 -29.79 2.95 16.72
CA GLU A 290 -30.36 2.03 17.69
C GLU A 290 -29.59 0.71 17.68
N PRO A 291 -29.37 0.07 18.84
CA PRO A 291 -28.80 -1.26 18.90
C PRO A 291 -29.79 -2.29 18.36
N GLY A 292 -29.29 -3.39 17.79
CA GLY A 292 -30.16 -4.47 17.30
C GLY A 292 -29.63 -5.21 16.09
N ASP A 293 -30.50 -6.00 15.49
CA ASP A 293 -30.24 -6.79 14.30
C ASP A 293 -30.71 -6.06 13.05
N TYR A 294 -29.81 -5.91 12.08
CA TYR A 294 -30.10 -5.30 10.79
C TYR A 294 -29.71 -6.30 9.68
N GLY A 295 -30.52 -6.38 8.63
CA GLY A 295 -30.29 -7.31 7.53
C GLY A 295 -30.97 -6.88 6.24
N GLY A 296 -30.47 -7.35 5.08
CA GLY A 296 -30.98 -6.84 3.79
C GLY A 296 -30.61 -7.53 2.48
N PHE A 297 -30.14 -8.78 2.45
CA PHE A 297 -30.01 -9.56 1.20
C PHE A 297 -29.97 -11.05 1.57
N PRO A 298 -30.95 -11.86 1.13
CA PRO A 298 -30.57 -13.22 0.76
C PRO A 298 -30.94 -13.51 -0.70
N ALA A 299 -30.23 -14.47 -1.29
CA ALA A 299 -30.62 -15.03 -2.57
C ALA A 299 -32.02 -15.66 -2.44
N ILE A 300 -32.95 -15.13 -3.23
CA ILE A 300 -34.28 -15.72 -3.45
C ILE A 300 -34.36 -16.19 -4.90
N SER A 301 -35.36 -17.00 -5.24
CA SER A 301 -35.51 -17.45 -6.62
C SER A 301 -35.63 -16.28 -7.60
N ILE A 302 -35.02 -16.39 -8.79
CA ILE A 302 -34.98 -15.31 -9.78
C ILE A 302 -36.38 -14.80 -10.17
N HIS A 303 -37.38 -15.70 -10.15
CA HIS A 303 -38.78 -15.34 -10.42
C HIS A 303 -39.39 -14.49 -9.31
N GLN A 304 -39.12 -14.81 -8.04
CA GLN A 304 -39.57 -14.00 -6.90
C GLN A 304 -38.88 -12.63 -6.89
N TRP A 305 -37.57 -12.60 -7.14
CA TRP A 305 -36.82 -11.34 -7.22
C TRP A 305 -37.35 -10.42 -8.33
N ARG A 306 -37.49 -10.92 -9.56
CA ARG A 306 -38.04 -10.14 -10.69
C ARG A 306 -39.43 -9.57 -10.36
N ARG A 307 -40.28 -10.36 -9.70
CA ARG A 307 -41.63 -9.93 -9.28
C ARG A 307 -41.56 -8.82 -8.24
N GLN A 308 -40.75 -8.97 -7.20
CA GLN A 308 -40.59 -7.94 -6.17
C GLN A 308 -40.07 -6.61 -6.75
N VAL A 309 -39.09 -6.67 -7.65
CA VAL A 309 -38.55 -5.48 -8.34
C VAL A 309 -39.63 -4.80 -9.19
N ALA A 310 -40.33 -5.56 -10.04
CA ALA A 310 -41.39 -5.01 -10.89
C ALA A 310 -42.51 -4.36 -10.07
N SER A 311 -42.98 -5.02 -9.00
CA SER A 311 -44.01 -4.47 -8.11
C SER A 311 -43.54 -3.18 -7.43
N ARG A 312 -42.28 -3.10 -7.02
CA ARG A 312 -41.71 -1.89 -6.42
C ARG A 312 -41.63 -0.74 -7.43
N CYS A 313 -41.19 -0.99 -8.66
CA CYS A 313 -41.15 0.01 -9.73
C CYS A 313 -42.56 0.54 -10.05
N GLN A 314 -43.56 -0.34 -10.17
CA GLN A 314 -44.94 0.07 -10.43
C GLN A 314 -45.52 0.91 -9.29
N ALA A 315 -45.23 0.56 -8.04
CA ALA A 315 -45.67 1.32 -6.89
C ALA A 315 -45.06 2.73 -6.83
N LEU A 316 -43.83 2.90 -7.34
CA LEU A 316 -43.18 4.21 -7.45
C LEU A 316 -43.79 5.06 -8.58
N VAL A 317 -44.03 4.48 -9.75
CA VAL A 317 -44.68 5.19 -10.88
C VAL A 317 -46.09 5.68 -10.52
N ARG A 318 -46.83 4.95 -9.70
CA ARG A 318 -48.17 5.36 -9.25
C ARG A 318 -48.16 6.46 -8.17
N ARG A 319 -46.99 6.79 -7.62
CA ARG A 319 -46.83 7.79 -6.54
C ARG A 319 -46.29 9.13 -7.03
N ASP A 320 -45.84 9.24 -8.28
CA ASP A 320 -45.57 10.53 -8.92
C ASP A 320 -46.89 11.07 -9.52
N PRO A 321 -47.45 12.16 -8.98
CA PRO A 321 -48.65 12.79 -9.52
C PRO A 321 -48.40 13.53 -10.85
#